data_AF-R1I6B2-F1
#
_entry.id   AF-R1I6B2-F1
#
_cell.length_a   1.000
_cell.length_b   1.000
_cell.length_c   1.000
_cell.angle_alpha   90.00
_cell.angle_beta   90.00
_cell.angle_gamma   90.00
#
_symmetry.space_group_name_H-M   'P 1'
#
loop_
_entity.id
_entity.type
_entity.pdbx_description
1 polymer ?
#
loop_
_entity_poly.entity_id
_entity_poly.type
_entity_poly.pdbx_seq_one_letter_code
_entity_poly.pdbx_strand_id
1 'polypeptide(L)' 'MVHATTDPAVLVAEFDLHGDASGSAFAATYVMVMTVRNGLITHSRDYTDTAAAAARLRALSPADSTAG' A
#
# COMPACT_ATOMS: atom_id res chain seq x y z
N MET A 1 6.06 -9.23 -6.97
CA MET A 1 6.12 -10.69 -6.92
C MET A 1 4.74 -11.24 -6.54
N VAL A 2 4.32 -12.41 -7.04
CA VAL A 2 3.06 -13.06 -6.64
C VAL A 2 3.36 -14.46 -6.12
N HIS A 3 2.75 -14.82 -5.00
CA HIS A 3 2.91 -16.10 -4.31
C HIS A 3 1.57 -16.84 -4.28
N ALA A 4 1.62 -18.12 -4.62
CA ALA A 4 0.52 -19.05 -4.39
C ALA A 4 0.48 -19.46 -2.91
N THR A 5 -0.71 -19.78 -2.41
CA THR A 5 -0.91 -20.31 -1.07
C THR A 5 -1.49 -21.72 -1.13
N THR A 6 -1.64 -22.37 0.03
CA THR A 6 -2.31 -23.68 0.10
C THR A 6 -3.80 -23.62 -0.24
N ASP A 7 -4.43 -22.44 -0.13
CA ASP A 7 -5.76 -22.18 -0.68
C ASP A 7 -5.61 -21.56 -2.08
N PRO A 8 -5.99 -22.25 -3.17
CA PRO A 8 -5.82 -21.74 -4.53
C PRO A 8 -6.70 -20.51 -4.83
N ALA A 9 -7.72 -20.24 -4.01
CA ALA A 9 -8.49 -19.01 -4.13
C ALA A 9 -7.76 -17.79 -3.54
N VAL A 10 -6.63 -17.97 -2.84
CA VAL A 10 -5.89 -16.90 -2.16
C VAL A 10 -4.54 -16.66 -2.83
N LEU A 11 -4.30 -15.39 -3.21
CA LEU A 11 -3.06 -14.90 -3.79
C LEU A 11 -2.44 -13.85 -2.88
N VAL A 12 -1.11 -13.88 -2.76
CA VAL A 12 -0.33 -12.85 -2.08
C VAL A 12 0.56 -12.14 -3.10
N ALA A 13 0.52 -10.82 -3.15
CA ALA A 13 1.36 -10.01 -4.03
C ALA A 13 2.22 -9.05 -3.22
N GLU A 14 3.53 -9.05 -3.44
CA GLU A 14 4.46 -8.08 -2.87
C GLU A 14 4.89 -7.09 -3.95
N PHE A 15 4.84 -5.80 -3.67
CA PHE A 15 5.22 -4.75 -4.61
C PHE A 15 5.61 -3.45 -3.90
N ASP A 16 6.37 -2.62 -4.60
CA ASP A 16 6.64 -1.25 -4.19
C ASP A 16 5.71 -0.29 -4.94
N LEU A 17 5.00 0.53 -4.18
CA LEU A 17 4.24 1.65 -4.69
C LEU A 17 5.14 2.88 -4.71
N HIS A 18 5.44 3.39 -5.89
CA HIS A 18 6.16 4.65 -6.06
C HIS A 18 5.15 5.77 -6.28
N GLY A 19 5.31 6.87 -5.54
CA GLY A 19 4.46 8.05 -5.65
C GLY A 19 5.24 9.34 -5.51
N ASP A 20 4.60 10.43 -5.85
CA ASP A 20 5.04 11.79 -5.52
C ASP A 20 4.02 12.42 -4.60
N ALA A 21 4.49 13.08 -3.56
CA ALA A 21 3.64 13.80 -2.65
C ALA A 21 4.22 15.20 -2.42
N SER A 22 3.54 16.21 -2.98
CA SER A 22 3.96 17.62 -2.95
C SER A 22 5.40 17.84 -3.46
N GLY A 23 5.81 17.12 -4.51
CA GLY A 23 7.16 17.20 -5.08
C GLY A 23 8.22 16.37 -4.34
N SER A 24 7.83 15.62 -3.31
CA SER A 24 8.68 14.63 -2.66
C SER A 24 8.31 13.23 -3.17
N ALA A 25 9.21 12.63 -3.94
CA ALA A 25 9.08 11.22 -4.32
C ALA A 25 9.17 10.32 -3.08
N PHE A 26 8.37 9.27 -3.06
CA PHE A 26 8.43 8.22 -2.04
C PHE A 26 8.20 6.85 -2.66
N ALA A 27 8.73 5.83 -1.99
CA ALA A 27 8.38 4.44 -2.19
C ALA A 27 7.79 3.87 -0.90
N ALA A 28 6.78 3.02 -1.03
CA ALA A 28 6.18 2.26 0.05
C ALA A 28 6.00 0.80 -0.38
N THR A 29 6.49 -0.12 0.44
CA THR A 29 6.36 -1.56 0.18
C THR A 29 5.03 -2.06 0.71
N TYR A 30 4.35 -2.87 -0.09
CA TYR A 30 3.05 -3.44 0.20
C TYR A 30 3.06 -4.96 0.04
N VAL A 31 2.28 -5.60 0.90
CA VAL A 31 1.79 -6.96 0.73
C VAL A 31 0.30 -6.90 0.53
N MET A 32 -0.20 -7.37 -0.61
CA MET A 32 -1.62 -7.45 -0.91
C MET A 32 -2.09 -8.90 -0.90
N VAL A 33 -3.18 -9.16 -0.16
CA VAL A 33 -3.83 -10.47 -0.06
C VAL A 33 -5.18 -10.39 -0.76
N MET A 34 -5.36 -11.20 -1.81
CA MET A 34 -6.58 -11.23 -2.61
C MET A 34 -7.25 -12.60 -2.54
N THR A 35 -8.59 -12.61 -2.48
CA THR A 35 -9.39 -13.81 -2.70
C THR A 35 -10.07 -13.73 -4.06
N VAL A 36 -9.73 -14.66 -4.95
CA VAL A 36 -10.27 -14.76 -6.31
C VAL A 36 -11.23 -15.95 -6.40
N ARG A 37 -12.46 -15.72 -6.86
CA ARG A 37 -13.46 -16.77 -7.14
C ARG A 37 -14.08 -16.52 -8.50
N ASN A 38 -14.18 -17.56 -9.32
CA ASN A 38 -14.72 -17.47 -10.68
C ASN A 38 -14.06 -16.36 -11.53
N GLY A 39 -12.74 -16.18 -11.36
CA GLY A 39 -11.97 -15.15 -12.06
C GLY A 39 -12.14 -13.72 -11.55
N LEU A 40 -12.93 -13.50 -10.48
CA LEU A 40 -13.17 -12.17 -9.91
C LEU A 40 -12.51 -12.03 -8.54
N ILE A 41 -11.95 -10.84 -8.26
CA ILE A 41 -11.48 -10.48 -6.93
C ILE A 41 -12.71 -10.21 -6.06
N THR A 42 -12.95 -11.09 -5.09
CA THR A 42 -14.07 -11.00 -4.14
C THR A 42 -13.68 -10.34 -2.83
N HIS A 43 -12.39 -10.32 -2.51
CA HIS A 43 -11.84 -9.64 -1.35
C HIS A 43 -10.42 -9.16 -1.65
N SER A 44 -10.07 -7.97 -1.17
CA SER A 44 -8.73 -7.40 -1.26
C SER A 44 -8.38 -6.73 0.06
N ARG A 45 -7.16 -6.96 0.54
CA ARG A 45 -6.55 -6.31 1.71
C ARG A 45 -5.11 -6.00 1.39
N ASP A 46 -4.65 -4.83 1.77
CA ASP A 46 -3.27 -4.40 1.66
C ASP A 46 -2.67 -4.16 3.04
N TYR A 47 -1.39 -4.50 3.16
CA TYR A 47 -0.60 -4.35 4.37
C TYR A 47 0.66 -3.59 4.01
N THR A 48 0.98 -2.57 4.80
CA THR A 48 2.17 -1.75 4.66
C THR A 48 2.61 -1.24 6.03
N ASP A 49 3.75 -0.57 6.09
CA ASP A 49 4.18 0.15 7.29
C ASP A 49 3.28 1.36 7.51
N THR A 50 2.29 1.18 8.39
CA THR A 50 1.31 2.22 8.72
C THR A 50 1.92 3.39 9.50
N ALA A 51 3.01 3.17 10.24
CA ALA A 51 3.71 4.25 10.95
C ALA A 51 4.42 5.17 9.96
N ALA A 52 5.13 4.57 8.99
CA ALA A 52 5.77 5.32 7.93
C ALA A 52 4.73 5.99 7.01
N ALA A 53 3.59 5.37 6.74
CA ALA A 53 2.49 6.01 6.00
C ALA A 53 1.92 7.23 6.75
N ALA A 54 1.69 7.10 8.06
CA ALA A 54 1.21 8.20 8.90
C ALA A 54 2.20 9.37 8.96
N ALA A 55 3.51 9.08 9.03
CA ALA A 55 4.55 10.12 8.98
C ALA A 55 4.52 10.89 7.65
N ARG A 56 4.37 10.20 6.52
CA ARG A 56 4.22 10.83 5.20
C ARG A 56 2.96 11.69 5.13
N LEU A 57 1.83 11.19 5.63
CA LEU A 57 0.58 11.94 5.64
C LEU A 57 0.69 13.23 6.46
N ARG A 58 1.37 13.19 7.62
CA ARG A 58 1.63 14.39 8.44
C ARG A 58 2.45 15.43 7.67
N ALA A 59 3.53 15.01 7.02
CA ALA A 59 4.38 15.89 6.22
C ALA A 59 3.64 16.57 5.04
N LEU A 60 2.52 16.00 4.60
CA LEU A 60 1.66 16.54 3.54
C LEU A 60 0.52 17.41 4.06
N SER A 61 0.30 17.42 5.38
CA SER A 61 -0.76 18.20 6.00
C SER A 61 -0.38 19.69 6.01
N PRO A 62 -1.27 20.61 5.57
CA PRO A 62 -1.02 22.04 5.58
C PRO A 62 -0.90 22.65 7.00
N ALA A 63 -1.15 21.87 8.06
CA ALA A 63 -1.00 22.32 9.44
C ALA A 63 0.45 22.61 9.86
N ASP A 64 1.44 22.08 9.13
CA ASP A 64 2.86 22.37 9.37
C ASP A 64 3.37 23.58 8.56
N SER A 65 2.49 24.26 7.80
CA SER A 65 2.85 25.38 6.91
C SER A 65 2.82 26.77 7.56
N THR A 66 2.59 26.90 8.88
CA THR A 66 2.69 28.20 9.58
C THR A 66 3.99 28.34 10.36
N ALA A 67 5.08 28.62 9.65
CA ALA A 67 6.26 29.29 10.21
C ALA A 67 7.09 29.88 9.06
N GLY A 68 6.76 31.12 8.69
CA GLY A 68 7.48 31.96 7.74
C GLY A 68 7.03 33.40 7.91
#